data_AF-A0A9E1P546-F1
#
_entry.id   AF-A0A9E1P546-F1
#
_cell.length_a   1.000
_cell.length_b   1.000
_cell.length_c   1.000
_cell.angle_alpha   90.00
_cell.angle_beta   90.00
_cell.angle_gamma   90.00
#
_symmetry.space_group_name_H-M   'P 1'
#
loop_
_entity.id
_entity.type
_entity.pdbx_description
1 polymer ?
#
loop_
_entity_poly.entity_id
_entity_poly.type
_entity_poly.pdbx_seq_one_letter_code
_entity_poly.pdbx_strand_id
1 'polypeptide(L)'
;MRRESLSILFVYLAIFMMVSGSSEASGVLEVRGAQGSWNLAPYVDYLEEPDKSSTLKDISSATLAEKFQSLNAPSVNFGLSQATYWFRFTIRNASPSSEAFYVEIDNPTFPMVEFYGSNLTKSESNQISATSLPFDRRSVPNRYPLFALTLEPQQESVVYLRVVGAGGFRFNMTLWQRETFGAFDAGRTSGLGLYFGVLLTMTIFNILLYVVFKDLSFLYLATTTSLFLAFGLSARGYLYQFFWPDFIEYTFFPTLLTIGLALGTFVLFARQYLGTSSYAPKMDKVLLGVIALDLGVPVTSFFDQFLANALSTTGAVMTFLATMLAAMVCLPKQRRAASIFLLAFLPMIASSVLFALLGLTLVPKNFLTEAGGLLTFPISLFLFSLAIWDHVRRLEEGHRNELEEKVKDRTRDLTLALENVQTLHGLIPICAHCKNVRDDHGYWRQIESYISSRSEADFSHGVCPGCMELHYGEILQKGEENQGLQ
;
A
#
# COMPACT_ATOMS: atom_id res chain seq x y z
N MET A 1 -23.25 15.35 28.76
CA MET A 1 -21.99 16.13 28.84
C MET A 1 -21.11 15.82 30.07
N ARG A 2 -21.63 15.62 31.30
CA ARG A 2 -20.75 15.34 32.48
C ARG A 2 -20.09 13.96 32.53
N ARG A 3 -20.64 12.94 31.85
CA ARG A 3 -20.16 11.56 31.96
C ARG A 3 -18.94 11.27 31.07
N GLU A 4 -18.86 11.89 29.90
CA GLU A 4 -17.72 11.76 28.98
C GLU A 4 -16.48 12.54 29.45
N SER A 5 -16.68 13.71 30.08
CA SER A 5 -15.58 14.48 30.69
C SER A 5 -14.93 13.74 31.87
N LEU A 6 -15.72 12.95 32.62
CA LEU A 6 -15.22 12.11 33.72
C LEU A 6 -14.41 10.92 33.20
N SER A 7 -14.82 10.31 32.08
CA SER A 7 -14.07 9.23 31.43
C SER A 7 -12.73 9.71 30.87
N ILE A 8 -12.72 10.89 30.22
CA ILE A 8 -11.49 11.51 29.71
C ILE A 8 -10.56 11.87 30.86
N LEU A 9 -11.08 12.45 31.95
CA LEU A 9 -10.27 12.76 33.13
C LEU A 9 -9.71 11.50 33.81
N PHE A 10 -10.47 10.40 33.84
CA PHE A 10 -10.00 9.11 34.37
C PHE A 10 -8.91 8.49 33.51
N VAL A 11 -9.02 8.61 32.18
CA VAL A 11 -7.98 8.17 31.24
C VAL A 11 -6.72 9.03 31.40
N TYR A 12 -6.85 10.35 31.52
CA TYR A 12 -5.72 11.24 31.80
C TYR A 12 -5.08 10.96 33.17
N LEU A 13 -5.87 10.71 34.22
CA LEU A 13 -5.35 10.33 35.55
C LEU A 13 -4.71 8.94 35.56
N ALA A 14 -5.24 7.98 34.80
CA ALA A 14 -4.63 6.66 34.65
C ALA A 14 -3.32 6.73 33.85
N ILE A 15 -3.25 7.56 32.81
CA ILE A 15 -2.03 7.84 32.05
C ILE A 15 -1.01 8.57 32.95
N PHE A 16 -1.45 9.54 33.76
CA PHE A 16 -0.57 10.29 34.66
C PHE A 16 -0.05 9.42 35.83
N MET A 17 -0.89 8.54 36.38
CA MET A 17 -0.48 7.58 37.42
C MET A 17 0.43 6.46 36.90
N MET A 18 0.33 6.08 35.62
CA MET A 18 1.29 5.17 34.99
C MET A 18 2.64 5.82 34.69
N VAL A 19 2.70 7.16 34.58
CA VAL A 19 3.94 7.92 34.36
C VAL A 19 4.67 8.21 35.67
N SER A 20 3.99 8.22 36.82
CA SER A 20 4.60 8.37 38.14
C SER A 20 5.11 7.05 38.73
N GLY A 21 5.93 6.31 37.96
CA GLY A 21 6.83 5.29 38.49
C GLY A 21 8.10 5.96 39.01
N SER A 22 8.24 5.98 40.34
CA SER A 22 9.43 6.35 41.14
C SER A 22 10.71 6.69 40.34
N SER A 23 11.06 7.97 40.33
CA SER A 23 12.37 8.45 39.91
C SER A 23 13.42 8.17 40.98
N GLU A 24 14.17 7.09 40.82
CA GLU A 24 15.52 6.95 41.34
C GLU A 24 16.40 6.51 40.16
N ALA A 25 17.13 7.46 39.58
CA ALA A 25 18.00 7.21 38.45
C ALA A 25 19.45 7.57 38.82
N SER A 26 20.17 6.56 39.26
CA SER A 26 21.55 6.20 38.92
C SER A 26 21.84 4.87 39.63
N GLY A 27 21.15 3.81 39.18
CA GLY A 27 21.15 2.51 39.84
C GLY A 27 21.98 1.49 39.07
N VAL A 28 22.61 0.56 39.80
CA VAL A 28 23.11 -0.68 39.21
C VAL A 28 21.90 -1.54 38.82
N LEU A 29 21.82 -1.99 37.57
CA LEU A 29 20.80 -2.96 37.18
C LEU A 29 21.15 -4.31 37.81
N GLU A 30 20.38 -4.73 38.82
CA GLU A 30 20.50 -6.04 39.42
C GLU A 30 19.68 -7.07 38.65
N VAL A 31 20.36 -7.98 37.97
CA VAL A 31 19.73 -9.07 37.26
C VAL A 31 19.48 -10.22 38.22
N ARG A 32 18.20 -10.55 38.45
CA ARG A 32 17.78 -11.62 39.36
C ARG A 32 16.97 -12.67 38.62
N GLY A 33 17.56 -13.85 38.43
CA GLY A 33 16.89 -15.00 37.82
C GLY A 33 16.47 -14.78 36.36
N ALA A 34 15.65 -15.71 35.85
CA ALA A 34 15.26 -15.75 34.45
C ALA A 34 14.00 -14.93 34.12
N GLN A 35 14.11 -13.59 34.08
CA GLN A 35 13.05 -12.72 33.58
C GLN A 35 13.08 -12.55 32.05
N GLY A 36 14.08 -13.12 31.36
CA GLY A 36 14.23 -13.08 29.91
C GLY A 36 14.83 -11.78 29.37
N SER A 37 14.32 -10.61 29.78
CA SER A 37 14.80 -9.31 29.30
C SER A 37 14.60 -8.15 30.26
N TRP A 38 15.49 -7.15 30.22
CA TRP A 38 15.42 -5.92 30.99
C TRP A 38 15.63 -4.69 30.12
N ASN A 39 14.81 -3.64 30.32
CA ASN A 39 15.03 -2.34 29.71
C ASN A 39 16.16 -1.60 30.44
N LEU A 40 17.23 -1.26 29.71
CA LEU A 40 18.40 -0.58 30.26
C LEU A 40 18.19 0.94 30.40
N ALA A 41 17.27 1.54 29.63
CA ALA A 41 17.14 3.00 29.53
C ALA A 41 17.03 3.74 30.89
N PRO A 42 16.30 3.24 31.90
CA PRO A 42 16.25 3.90 33.22
C PRO A 42 17.56 3.92 34.01
N TYR A 43 18.52 3.05 33.65
CA TYR A 43 19.80 2.87 34.33
C TYR A 43 20.99 3.44 33.54
N VAL A 44 20.69 4.16 32.46
CA VAL A 44 21.70 4.63 31.52
C VAL A 44 21.94 6.12 31.71
N ASP A 45 23.22 6.45 31.86
CA ASP A 45 23.71 7.80 31.68
C ASP A 45 24.24 7.98 30.25
N TYR A 46 24.20 9.21 29.73
CA TYR A 46 24.73 9.54 28.42
C TYR A 46 25.59 10.80 28.43
N LEU A 47 26.48 10.90 27.43
CA LEU A 47 27.30 12.07 27.14
C LEU A 47 27.29 12.31 25.62
N GLU A 48 26.94 13.53 25.22
CA GLU A 48 26.96 13.96 23.82
C GLU A 48 28.31 14.60 23.47
N GLU A 49 28.92 14.14 22.37
CA GLU A 49 30.14 14.71 21.78
C GLU A 49 29.85 15.13 20.32
N PRO A 50 29.51 16.40 20.06
CA PRO A 50 29.18 16.89 18.71
C PRO A 50 30.36 16.85 17.75
N ASP A 51 31.54 17.28 18.21
CA ASP A 51 32.72 17.53 17.35
C ASP A 51 33.98 16.74 17.78
N LYS A 52 33.86 15.86 18.78
CA LYS A 52 35.00 15.14 19.36
C LYS A 52 34.80 13.63 19.28
N SER A 53 35.88 12.93 18.92
CA SER A 53 35.99 11.48 18.98
C SER A 53 36.92 11.11 20.13
N SER A 54 36.46 11.27 21.37
CA SER A 54 37.23 10.86 22.55
C SER A 54 37.36 9.34 22.59
N THR A 55 38.46 8.83 23.14
CA THR A 55 38.64 7.39 23.32
C THR A 55 38.07 6.92 24.66
N LEU A 56 37.88 5.61 24.84
CA LEU A 56 37.43 5.04 26.12
C LEU A 56 38.29 5.53 27.31
N LYS A 57 39.61 5.69 27.11
CA LYS A 57 40.53 6.17 28.17
C LYS A 57 40.23 7.60 28.59
N ASP A 58 39.80 8.44 27.66
CA ASP A 58 39.44 9.83 27.93
C ASP A 58 38.08 9.88 28.65
N ILE A 59 37.11 9.09 28.19
CA ILE A 59 35.74 9.06 28.73
C ILE A 59 35.66 8.46 30.13
N SER A 60 36.48 7.45 30.41
CA SER A 60 36.61 6.83 31.74
C SER A 60 37.43 7.66 32.74
N SER A 61 37.97 8.82 32.32
CA SER A 61 38.65 9.75 33.23
C SER A 61 37.67 10.43 34.19
N ALA A 62 38.11 10.72 35.40
CA ALA A 62 37.28 11.35 36.44
C ALA A 62 36.65 12.69 35.97
N THR A 63 37.36 13.44 35.13
CA THR A 63 36.91 14.73 34.59
C THR A 63 35.74 14.65 33.60
N LEU A 64 35.61 13.54 32.86
CA LEU A 64 34.51 13.34 31.90
C LEU A 64 33.40 12.47 32.50
N ALA A 65 33.72 11.64 33.49
CA ALA A 65 32.75 10.84 34.23
C ALA A 65 31.66 11.68 34.92
N GLU A 66 31.98 12.92 35.34
CA GLU A 66 31.04 13.86 35.97
C GLU A 66 30.11 14.57 34.96
N LYS A 67 30.41 14.54 33.66
CA LYS A 67 29.60 15.21 32.62
C LYS A 67 28.46 14.36 32.09
N PHE A 68 28.40 13.10 32.50
CA PHE A 68 27.32 12.19 32.13
C PHE A 68 25.99 12.65 32.74
N GLN A 69 24.95 12.63 31.92
CA GLN A 69 23.59 12.98 32.32
C GLN A 69 22.74 11.72 32.37
N SER A 70 21.93 11.53 33.41
CA SER A 70 20.97 10.43 33.45
C SER A 70 19.94 10.61 32.33
N LEU A 71 19.63 9.53 31.60
CA LEU A 71 18.66 9.56 30.51
C LEU A 71 17.24 9.85 31.02
N ASN A 72 16.86 9.34 32.20
CA ASN A 72 15.55 9.55 32.83
C ASN A 72 14.34 9.34 31.89
N ALA A 73 14.44 8.40 30.95
CA ALA A 73 13.42 8.15 29.94
C ALA A 73 13.27 6.64 29.68
N PRO A 74 12.11 6.18 29.20
CA PRO A 74 11.89 4.75 28.91
C PRO A 74 12.67 4.25 27.68
N SER A 75 13.23 5.16 26.88
CA SER A 75 14.03 4.85 25.68
C SER A 75 14.92 6.03 25.29
N VAL A 76 15.88 5.80 24.40
CA VAL A 76 16.73 6.85 23.83
C VAL A 76 15.99 7.50 22.66
N ASN A 77 15.76 8.81 22.73
CA ASN A 77 15.19 9.59 21.64
C ASN A 77 15.75 11.01 21.60
N PHE A 78 16.80 11.21 20.83
CA PHE A 78 17.41 12.53 20.60
C PHE A 78 17.02 13.15 19.24
N GLY A 79 16.05 12.55 18.54
CA GLY A 79 15.62 13.03 17.23
C GLY A 79 16.64 12.77 16.12
N LEU A 80 16.95 13.80 15.31
CA LEU A 80 17.97 13.73 14.26
C LEU A 80 19.27 14.36 14.80
N SER A 81 20.35 13.58 14.88
CA SER A 81 21.65 14.05 15.35
C SER A 81 22.79 13.41 14.56
N GLN A 82 23.85 14.18 14.33
CA GLN A 82 25.14 13.70 13.80
C GLN A 82 26.20 13.51 14.90
N ALA A 83 25.88 13.89 16.14
CA ALA A 83 26.81 13.80 17.26
C ALA A 83 27.13 12.33 17.58
N THR A 84 28.30 12.11 18.19
CA THR A 84 28.62 10.83 18.82
C THR A 84 28.07 10.83 20.24
N TYR A 85 27.42 9.75 20.64
CA TYR A 85 26.91 9.60 22.00
C TYR A 85 27.63 8.46 22.71
N TRP A 86 28.07 8.74 23.93
CA TRP A 86 28.53 7.73 24.87
C TRP A 86 27.39 7.39 25.83
N PHE A 87 27.13 6.12 26.05
CA PHE A 87 26.21 5.63 27.07
C PHE A 87 26.98 4.83 28.10
N ARG A 88 26.65 5.02 29.37
CA ARG A 88 27.26 4.34 30.51
C ARG A 88 26.16 3.73 31.37
N PHE A 89 26.32 2.48 31.72
CA PHE A 89 25.44 1.79 32.67
C PHE A 89 26.18 0.66 33.36
N THR A 90 25.66 0.24 34.51
CA THR A 90 26.28 -0.81 35.33
C THR A 90 25.32 -1.98 35.48
N ILE A 91 25.81 -3.19 35.19
CA ILE A 91 25.05 -4.43 35.35
C ILE A 91 25.70 -5.26 36.45
N ARG A 92 24.87 -5.78 37.35
CA ARG A 92 25.29 -6.75 38.37
C ARG A 92 24.50 -8.03 38.23
N ASN A 93 25.19 -9.16 38.15
CA ASN A 93 24.57 -10.46 38.24
C ASN A 93 24.30 -10.80 39.72
N ALA A 94 23.05 -10.67 40.16
CA ALA A 94 22.66 -11.01 41.53
C ALA A 94 22.26 -12.49 41.68
N SER A 95 22.33 -13.29 40.61
CA SER A 95 22.03 -14.72 40.63
C SER A 95 23.18 -15.53 41.23
N PRO A 96 22.90 -16.75 41.74
CA PRO A 96 23.93 -17.65 42.26
C PRO A 96 24.72 -18.39 41.16
N SER A 97 24.30 -18.28 39.90
CA SER A 97 24.89 -18.88 38.70
C SER A 97 25.57 -17.84 37.82
N SER A 98 26.55 -18.28 37.03
CA SER A 98 27.09 -17.50 35.91
C SER A 98 26.00 -17.40 34.84
N GLU A 99 25.73 -16.17 34.37
CA GLU A 99 24.63 -15.89 33.44
C GLU A 99 25.17 -15.23 32.17
N ALA A 100 24.61 -15.65 31.04
CA ALA A 100 25.01 -15.21 29.71
C ALA A 100 23.97 -14.23 29.14
N PHE A 101 24.43 -13.05 28.74
CA PHE A 101 23.56 -11.99 28.25
C PHE A 101 23.94 -11.51 26.85
N TYR A 102 22.96 -10.87 26.21
CA TYR A 102 23.16 -9.98 25.08
C TYR A 102 22.68 -8.57 25.42
N VAL A 103 23.48 -7.56 25.07
CA VAL A 103 23.02 -6.16 25.01
C VAL A 103 22.62 -5.88 23.57
N GLU A 104 21.33 -5.61 23.37
CA GLU A 104 20.76 -5.24 22.08
C GLU A 104 20.52 -3.73 22.00
N ILE A 105 20.91 -3.15 20.87
CA ILE A 105 20.46 -1.82 20.43
C ILE A 105 19.49 -2.03 19.26
N ASP A 106 18.20 -1.74 19.46
CA ASP A 106 17.14 -2.11 18.50
C ASP A 106 17.04 -1.19 17.26
N ASN A 107 18.17 -0.67 16.80
CA ASN A 107 18.29 0.15 15.60
C ASN A 107 19.41 -0.38 14.68
N PRO A 108 19.05 -0.94 13.49
CA PRO A 108 20.00 -1.58 12.59
C PRO A 108 20.68 -0.57 11.66
N THR A 109 20.51 0.74 11.87
CA THR A 109 21.01 1.79 10.97
C THR A 109 22.23 2.53 11.50
N PHE A 110 22.74 2.15 12.67
CA PHE A 110 23.93 2.81 13.20
C PHE A 110 25.18 2.44 12.40
N PRO A 111 25.93 3.44 11.88
CA PRO A 111 27.18 3.22 11.16
C PRO A 111 28.14 2.38 11.97
N MET A 112 28.28 2.71 13.25
CA MET A 112 29.23 2.08 14.15
C MET A 112 28.73 2.17 15.59
N VAL A 113 28.81 1.04 16.29
CA VAL A 113 28.58 0.90 17.72
C VAL A 113 29.75 0.14 18.32
N GLU A 114 30.45 0.75 19.26
CA GLU A 114 31.51 0.12 20.03
C GLU A 114 31.00 -0.20 21.42
N PHE A 115 31.32 -1.39 21.92
CA PHE A 115 30.99 -1.87 23.23
C PHE A 115 32.27 -2.11 24.02
N TYR A 116 32.29 -1.55 25.23
CA TYR A 116 33.39 -1.67 26.16
C TYR A 116 32.86 -2.11 27.52
N GLY A 117 33.35 -3.24 28.03
CA GLY A 117 32.94 -3.76 29.34
C GLY A 117 34.12 -3.99 30.28
N SER A 118 33.98 -3.50 31.51
CA SER A 118 34.93 -3.76 32.60
C SER A 118 34.73 -5.16 33.21
N ASN A 119 35.80 -5.76 33.75
CA ASN A 119 35.78 -7.09 34.37
C ASN A 119 35.33 -8.25 33.45
N LEU A 120 35.24 -8.03 32.13
CA LEU A 120 34.90 -9.08 31.17
C LEU A 120 36.16 -9.76 30.61
N THR A 121 35.98 -10.90 29.93
CA THR A 121 37.07 -11.52 29.17
C THR A 121 37.60 -10.57 28.10
N LYS A 122 38.87 -10.71 27.66
CA LYS A 122 39.46 -9.81 26.67
C LYS A 122 38.63 -9.69 25.38
N SER A 123 38.01 -10.80 24.94
CA SER A 123 37.13 -10.84 23.76
C SER A 123 35.77 -10.17 23.98
N GLU A 124 35.22 -10.24 25.18
CA GLU A 124 33.93 -9.61 25.52
C GLU A 124 34.09 -8.13 25.91
N SER A 125 35.26 -7.76 26.44
CA SER A 125 35.55 -6.40 26.92
C SER A 125 35.61 -5.35 25.82
N ASN A 126 35.92 -5.73 24.57
CA ASN A 126 36.02 -4.84 23.42
C ASN A 126 35.31 -5.50 22.23
N GLN A 127 34.09 -5.04 21.96
CA GLN A 127 33.26 -5.56 20.88
C GLN A 127 32.84 -4.42 19.96
N ILE A 128 32.60 -4.74 18.69
CA ILE A 128 32.21 -3.76 17.67
C ILE A 128 31.10 -4.39 16.83
N SER A 129 30.05 -3.61 16.63
CA SER A 129 29.02 -3.92 15.67
C SER A 129 28.70 -2.67 14.88
N ALA A 130 28.71 -2.79 13.57
CA ALA A 130 28.63 -1.65 12.67
C ALA A 130 27.86 -2.09 11.43
N THR A 131 26.99 -1.23 10.94
CA THR A 131 26.42 -1.43 9.59
C THR A 131 27.51 -1.39 8.53
N SER A 132 28.61 -0.68 8.79
CA SER A 132 29.80 -0.66 7.95
C SER A 132 30.65 -1.95 7.98
N LEU A 133 30.28 -2.93 8.82
CA LEU A 133 30.96 -4.22 8.90
C LEU A 133 30.12 -5.36 8.31
N PRO A 134 30.73 -6.28 7.54
CA PRO A 134 30.10 -7.53 7.15
C PRO A 134 29.68 -8.34 8.39
N PHE A 135 28.63 -9.17 8.25
CA PHE A 135 28.01 -9.86 9.38
C PHE A 135 28.95 -10.79 10.15
N ASP A 136 29.92 -11.40 9.48
CA ASP A 136 30.94 -12.29 10.06
C ASP A 136 31.99 -11.54 10.91
N ARG A 137 32.15 -10.23 10.69
CA ARG A 137 33.06 -9.36 11.46
C ARG A 137 32.37 -8.64 12.61
N ARG A 138 31.06 -8.78 12.75
CA ARG A 138 30.30 -8.27 13.91
C ARG A 138 30.51 -9.20 15.09
N SER A 139 30.53 -8.65 16.30
CA SER A 139 30.71 -9.45 17.52
C SER A 139 29.67 -10.56 17.68
N VAL A 140 28.42 -10.28 17.32
CA VAL A 140 27.39 -11.30 17.12
C VAL A 140 26.77 -11.07 15.74
N PRO A 141 26.66 -12.10 14.87
CA PRO A 141 26.11 -11.96 13.54
C PRO A 141 24.59 -11.77 13.58
N ASN A 142 24.17 -10.57 13.96
CA ASN A 142 22.77 -10.14 14.00
C ASN A 142 22.59 -8.84 13.21
N ARG A 143 21.37 -8.61 12.72
CA ARG A 143 20.99 -7.40 11.98
C ARG A 143 21.00 -6.15 12.88
N TYR A 144 20.71 -6.33 14.17
CA TYR A 144 20.87 -5.30 15.20
C TYR A 144 22.26 -5.37 15.82
N PRO A 145 22.83 -4.24 16.25
CA PRO A 145 24.00 -4.24 17.13
C PRO A 145 23.70 -5.04 18.41
N LEU A 146 24.40 -6.16 18.55
CA LEU A 146 24.21 -7.15 19.60
C LEU A 146 25.57 -7.53 20.18
N PHE A 147 25.72 -7.42 21.51
CA PHE A 147 26.99 -7.61 22.21
C PHE A 147 26.85 -8.69 23.27
N ALA A 148 27.77 -9.65 23.27
CA ALA A 148 27.73 -10.77 24.20
C ALA A 148 28.52 -10.44 25.47
N LEU A 149 27.95 -10.69 26.64
CA LEU A 149 28.71 -10.67 27.89
C LEU A 149 28.29 -11.84 28.78
N THR A 150 29.21 -12.27 29.64
CA THR A 150 28.97 -13.30 30.64
C THR A 150 29.38 -12.74 31.98
N LEU A 151 28.50 -12.83 32.97
CA LEU A 151 28.73 -12.31 34.32
C LEU A 151 28.70 -13.45 35.32
N GLU A 152 29.78 -13.60 36.07
CA GLU A 152 29.88 -14.54 37.19
C GLU A 152 28.96 -14.12 38.36
N PRO A 153 28.64 -15.03 39.29
CA PRO A 153 27.81 -14.72 40.45
C PRO A 153 28.33 -13.51 41.23
N GLN A 154 27.44 -12.57 41.53
CA GLN A 154 27.74 -11.31 42.23
C GLN A 154 28.72 -10.38 41.50
N GLN A 155 29.08 -10.67 40.26
CA GLN A 155 29.97 -9.83 39.46
C GLN A 155 29.25 -8.57 38.99
N GLU A 156 29.96 -7.45 39.08
CA GLU A 156 29.55 -6.16 38.55
C GLU A 156 30.43 -5.77 37.35
N SER A 157 29.78 -5.29 36.29
CA SER A 157 30.43 -4.79 35.09
C SER A 157 29.85 -3.43 34.71
N VAL A 158 30.73 -2.42 34.67
CA VAL A 158 30.45 -1.13 34.03
C VAL A 158 30.64 -1.28 32.53
N VAL A 159 29.62 -0.89 31.77
CA VAL A 159 29.58 -0.92 30.32
C VAL A 159 29.56 0.49 29.77
N TYR A 160 30.38 0.72 28.74
CA TYR A 160 30.36 1.91 27.91
C TYR A 160 30.00 1.53 26.48
N LEU A 161 29.01 2.20 25.93
CA LEU A 161 28.65 2.11 24.51
C LEU A 161 29.00 3.43 23.83
N ARG A 162 29.67 3.36 22.70
CA ARG A 162 29.87 4.51 21.82
C ARG A 162 29.03 4.31 20.57
N VAL A 163 28.11 5.22 20.31
CA VAL A 163 27.22 5.18 19.15
C VAL A 163 27.52 6.40 18.28
N VAL A 164 27.96 6.14 17.05
CA VAL A 164 28.20 7.20 16.07
C VAL A 164 26.89 7.54 15.35
N GLY A 165 26.53 8.83 15.34
CA GLY A 165 25.31 9.31 14.68
C GLY A 165 25.39 9.35 13.17
N ALA A 166 24.30 8.98 12.51
CA ALA A 166 24.10 9.20 11.08
C ALA A 166 22.65 9.58 10.72
N GLY A 167 21.91 10.16 11.67
CA GLY A 167 20.51 10.55 11.46
C GLY A 167 19.64 10.29 12.68
N GLY A 168 18.67 9.38 12.53
CA GLY A 168 17.64 9.11 13.55
C GLY A 168 18.20 8.41 14.80
N PHE A 169 18.37 9.16 15.88
CA PHE A 169 18.84 8.70 17.19
C PHE A 169 17.66 8.25 18.07
N ARG A 170 16.98 7.17 17.64
CA ARG A 170 15.86 6.56 18.37
C ARG A 170 16.06 5.06 18.50
N PHE A 171 16.16 4.56 19.72
CA PHE A 171 16.33 3.14 20.01
C PHE A 171 16.06 2.82 21.48
N ASN A 172 15.82 1.55 21.74
CA ASN A 172 15.81 0.92 23.05
C ASN A 172 17.12 0.16 23.24
N MET A 173 17.61 0.20 24.49
CA MET A 173 18.69 -0.67 24.94
C MET A 173 18.08 -1.76 25.81
N THR A 174 18.26 -3.01 25.42
CA THR A 174 17.66 -4.14 26.12
C THR A 174 18.75 -5.14 26.47
N LEU A 175 18.78 -5.57 27.73
CA LEU A 175 19.57 -6.70 28.16
C LEU A 175 18.72 -7.96 28.01
N TRP A 176 19.17 -8.91 27.22
CA TRP A 176 18.50 -10.19 26.97
C TRP A 176 19.28 -11.33 27.60
N GLN A 177 18.58 -12.31 28.16
CA GLN A 177 19.20 -13.61 28.42
C GLN A 177 19.44 -14.34 27.11
N ARG A 178 20.61 -14.97 26.97
CA ARG A 178 21.04 -15.64 25.74
C ARG A 178 20.08 -16.77 25.34
N GLU A 179 19.52 -17.47 26.31
CA GLU A 179 18.64 -18.63 26.14
C GLU A 179 17.26 -18.23 25.60
N THR A 180 16.74 -17.07 25.99
CA THR A 180 15.40 -16.59 25.59
C THR A 180 15.43 -15.73 24.34
N PHE A 181 16.57 -15.09 24.05
CA PHE A 181 16.74 -14.20 22.90
C PHE A 181 16.41 -14.89 21.56
N GLY A 182 16.84 -16.14 21.37
CA GLY A 182 16.60 -16.87 20.12
C GLY A 182 15.11 -17.03 19.80
N ALA A 183 14.29 -17.35 20.81
CA ALA A 183 12.83 -17.47 20.64
C ALA A 183 12.17 -16.11 20.35
N PHE A 184 12.62 -15.05 21.03
CA PHE A 184 12.15 -13.70 20.78
C PHE A 184 12.49 -13.22 19.36
N ASP A 185 13.75 -13.38 18.93
CA ASP A 185 14.20 -12.95 17.61
C ASP A 185 13.54 -13.76 16.48
N ALA A 186 13.30 -15.06 16.70
CA ALA A 186 12.52 -15.89 15.78
C ALA A 186 11.07 -15.40 15.64
N GLY A 187 10.41 -15.06 16.75
CA GLY A 187 9.06 -14.49 16.73
C GLY A 187 9.01 -13.14 16.01
N ARG A 188 9.96 -12.25 16.30
CA ARG A 188 10.12 -10.95 15.62
C ARG A 188 10.34 -11.11 14.12
N THR A 189 11.25 -12.00 13.72
CA THR A 189 11.54 -12.28 12.31
C THR A 189 10.34 -12.89 11.59
N SER A 190 9.59 -13.77 12.25
CA SER A 190 8.36 -14.36 11.70
C SER A 190 7.28 -13.31 11.45
N GLY A 191 7.09 -12.36 12.39
CA GLY A 191 6.15 -11.24 12.21
C GLY A 191 6.52 -10.34 11.03
N LEU A 192 7.81 -10.07 10.84
CA LEU A 192 8.31 -9.32 9.68
C LEU A 192 8.14 -10.10 8.37
N GLY A 193 8.37 -11.42 8.39
CA GLY A 193 8.11 -12.29 7.24
C GLY A 193 6.64 -12.26 6.80
N LEU A 194 5.70 -12.30 7.74
CA LEU A 194 4.27 -12.16 7.46
C LEU A 194 3.96 -10.79 6.84
N TYR A 195 4.49 -9.70 7.41
CA TYR A 195 4.32 -8.35 6.87
C TYR A 195 4.80 -8.23 5.43
N PHE A 196 6.01 -8.73 5.13
CA PHE A 196 6.54 -8.73 3.76
C PHE A 196 5.73 -9.63 2.83
N GLY A 197 5.26 -10.77 3.31
CA GLY A 197 4.38 -11.68 2.54
C GLY A 197 3.05 -11.01 2.15
N VAL A 198 2.45 -10.23 3.04
CA VAL A 198 1.23 -9.45 2.73
C VAL A 198 1.51 -8.40 1.65
N LEU A 199 2.61 -7.65 1.75
CA LEU A 199 2.98 -6.66 0.73
C LEU A 199 3.30 -7.30 -0.62
N LEU A 200 3.99 -8.44 -0.64
CA LEU A 200 4.27 -9.20 -1.86
C LEU A 200 2.96 -9.69 -2.50
N THR A 201 2.07 -10.27 -1.70
CA THR A 201 0.74 -10.73 -2.17
C THR A 201 -0.07 -9.56 -2.73
N MET A 202 -0.08 -8.41 -2.07
CA MET A 202 -0.73 -7.19 -2.57
C MET A 202 -0.11 -6.68 -3.87
N THR A 203 1.22 -6.75 -4.01
CA THR A 203 1.91 -6.38 -5.25
C THR A 203 1.45 -7.27 -6.40
N ILE A 204 1.50 -8.59 -6.22
CA ILE A 204 1.04 -9.56 -7.22
C ILE A 204 -0.44 -9.35 -7.54
N PHE A 205 -1.28 -9.17 -6.52
CA PHE A 205 -2.71 -8.93 -6.69
C PHE A 205 -2.99 -7.69 -7.54
N ASN A 206 -2.32 -6.56 -7.27
CA ASN A 206 -2.49 -5.34 -8.06
C ASN A 206 -1.95 -5.49 -9.49
N ILE A 207 -0.87 -6.27 -9.72
CA ILE A 207 -0.40 -6.59 -11.08
C ILE A 207 -1.45 -7.40 -11.83
N LEU A 208 -2.06 -8.41 -11.20
CA LEU A 208 -3.12 -9.21 -11.82
C LEU A 208 -4.32 -8.33 -12.19
N LEU A 209 -4.73 -7.42 -11.30
CA LEU A 209 -5.80 -6.45 -11.59
C LEU A 209 -5.42 -5.53 -12.76
N TYR A 210 -4.17 -5.07 -12.85
CA TYR A 210 -3.71 -4.33 -14.03
C TYR A 210 -3.80 -5.17 -15.32
N VAL A 211 -3.45 -6.46 -15.28
CA VAL A 211 -3.55 -7.33 -16.46
C VAL A 211 -4.99 -7.49 -16.92
N VAL A 212 -5.95 -7.59 -15.98
CA VAL A 212 -7.39 -7.73 -16.27
C VAL A 212 -8.02 -6.43 -16.75
N PHE A 213 -7.83 -5.34 -16.01
CA PHE A 213 -8.53 -4.07 -16.23
C PHE A 213 -7.77 -3.09 -17.12
N LYS A 214 -6.46 -3.27 -17.32
CA LYS A 214 -5.56 -2.38 -18.08
C LYS A 214 -5.55 -0.91 -17.64
N ASP A 215 -6.10 -0.60 -16.46
CA ASP A 215 -6.07 0.74 -15.87
C ASP A 215 -4.73 1.00 -15.16
N LEU A 216 -4.07 2.11 -15.51
CA LEU A 216 -2.75 2.47 -14.99
C LEU A 216 -2.72 2.68 -13.46
N SER A 217 -3.86 2.95 -12.83
CA SER A 217 -3.94 3.13 -11.37
C SER A 217 -3.49 1.87 -10.63
N PHE A 218 -3.83 0.68 -11.14
CA PHE A 218 -3.37 -0.59 -10.57
C PHE A 218 -1.86 -0.78 -10.72
N LEU A 219 -1.29 -0.35 -11.85
CA LEU A 219 0.16 -0.41 -12.05
C LEU A 219 0.89 0.52 -11.09
N TYR A 220 0.44 1.77 -10.93
CA TYR A 220 1.03 2.70 -9.97
C TYR A 220 0.93 2.19 -8.52
N LEU A 221 -0.20 1.58 -8.13
CA LEU A 221 -0.37 0.99 -6.81
C LEU A 221 0.51 -0.25 -6.61
N ALA A 222 0.66 -1.10 -7.63
CA ALA A 222 1.59 -2.23 -7.61
C ALA A 222 3.04 -1.79 -7.45
N THR A 223 3.48 -0.80 -8.24
CA THR A 223 4.83 -0.23 -8.15
C THR A 223 5.06 0.40 -6.77
N THR A 224 4.09 1.16 -6.26
CA THR A 224 4.15 1.75 -4.91
C THR A 224 4.31 0.66 -3.84
N THR A 225 3.49 -0.39 -3.90
CA THR A 225 3.55 -1.49 -2.92
C THR A 225 4.88 -2.26 -3.00
N SER A 226 5.38 -2.49 -4.21
CA SER A 226 6.68 -3.14 -4.43
C SER A 226 7.84 -2.30 -3.89
N LEU A 227 7.81 -0.98 -4.09
CA LEU A 227 8.82 -0.07 -3.56
C LEU A 227 8.75 0.03 -2.04
N PHE A 228 7.56 0.00 -1.43
CA PHE A 228 7.42 -0.09 0.03
C PHE A 228 7.92 -1.42 0.60
N LEU A 229 7.74 -2.54 -0.11
CA LEU A 229 8.33 -3.83 0.24
C LEU A 229 9.87 -3.74 0.22
N ALA A 230 10.44 -3.19 -0.84
CA ALA A 230 11.89 -3.00 -0.97
C ALA A 230 12.45 -2.06 0.12
N PHE A 231 11.76 -0.95 0.39
CA PHE A 231 12.06 -0.05 1.50
C PHE A 231 12.04 -0.79 2.83
N GLY A 232 11.00 -1.58 3.09
CA GLY A 232 10.84 -2.31 4.34
C GLY A 232 11.96 -3.34 4.57
N LEU A 233 12.38 -4.04 3.53
CA LEU A 233 13.51 -4.98 3.55
C LEU A 233 14.85 -4.26 3.78
N SER A 234 15.06 -3.13 3.09
CA SER A 234 16.29 -2.33 3.21
C SER A 234 16.42 -1.67 4.57
N ALA A 235 15.38 -0.95 5.03
CA ALA A 235 15.37 -0.23 6.31
C ALA A 235 15.55 -1.14 7.53
N ARG A 236 15.28 -2.44 7.40
CA ARG A 236 15.42 -3.44 8.48
C ARG A 236 16.68 -4.29 8.36
N GLY A 237 17.52 -4.05 7.36
CA GLY A 237 18.80 -4.71 7.15
C GLY A 237 18.73 -6.05 6.39
N TYR A 238 17.55 -6.52 5.99
CA TYR A 238 17.39 -7.82 5.32
C TYR A 238 18.02 -7.85 3.92
N LEU A 239 17.99 -6.71 3.24
CA LEU A 239 18.60 -6.58 1.92
C LEU A 239 20.12 -6.85 1.98
N TYR A 240 20.78 -6.32 3.01
CA TYR A 240 22.22 -6.53 3.27
C TYR A 240 22.51 -7.94 3.79
N GLN A 241 21.62 -8.49 4.62
CA GLN A 241 21.81 -9.82 5.17
C GLN A 241 21.75 -10.91 4.09
N PHE A 242 20.88 -10.78 3.09
CA PHE A 242 20.62 -11.85 2.12
C PHE A 242 21.11 -11.59 0.69
N PHE A 243 21.17 -10.33 0.23
CA PHE A 243 21.41 -10.03 -1.19
C PHE A 243 22.74 -9.33 -1.45
N TRP A 244 23.15 -8.38 -0.59
CA TRP A 244 24.33 -7.55 -0.80
C TRP A 244 25.22 -7.42 0.45
N PRO A 245 25.81 -8.51 0.96
CA PRO A 245 26.66 -8.46 2.15
C PRO A 245 27.97 -7.69 1.93
N ASP A 246 28.46 -7.58 0.69
CA ASP A 246 29.75 -6.94 0.38
C ASP A 246 29.64 -5.44 0.04
N PHE A 247 28.43 -4.93 -0.20
CA PHE A 247 28.20 -3.57 -0.73
C PHE A 247 27.89 -2.55 0.38
N ILE A 248 28.82 -2.45 1.34
CA ILE A 248 28.57 -1.84 2.64
C ILE A 248 28.71 -0.30 2.65
N GLU A 249 29.49 0.28 1.74
CA GLU A 249 29.68 1.74 1.66
C GLU A 249 28.40 2.51 1.31
N TYR A 250 27.39 1.83 0.72
CA TYR A 250 26.12 2.43 0.30
C TYR A 250 24.91 1.90 1.08
N THR A 251 25.11 1.44 2.32
CA THR A 251 24.10 0.74 3.14
C THR A 251 22.80 1.52 3.37
N PHE A 252 22.76 2.84 3.11
CA PHE A 252 21.55 3.65 3.26
C PHE A 252 20.94 4.12 1.95
N PHE A 253 21.66 4.00 0.84
CA PHE A 253 21.20 4.46 -0.47
C PHE A 253 19.95 3.72 -0.96
N PRO A 254 19.89 2.37 -0.96
CA PRO A 254 18.69 1.63 -1.34
C PRO A 254 17.45 2.00 -0.51
N THR A 255 17.63 2.28 0.79
CA THR A 255 16.55 2.71 1.68
C THR A 255 15.97 4.05 1.22
N LEU A 256 16.82 5.05 0.98
CA LEU A 256 16.39 6.38 0.55
C LEU A 256 15.85 6.40 -0.89
N LEU A 257 16.43 5.58 -1.77
CA LEU A 257 15.94 5.41 -3.14
C LEU A 257 14.53 4.83 -3.16
N THR A 258 14.33 3.72 -2.46
CA THR A 258 13.04 3.02 -2.48
C THR A 258 11.93 3.83 -1.83
N ILE A 259 12.19 4.57 -0.73
CA ILE A 259 11.16 5.42 -0.12
C ILE A 259 10.79 6.62 -0.99
N GLY A 260 11.77 7.32 -1.59
CA GLY A 260 11.50 8.46 -2.47
C GLY A 260 10.70 8.05 -3.70
N LEU A 261 11.09 6.94 -4.34
CA LEU A 261 10.32 6.38 -5.45
C LEU A 261 8.91 5.94 -5.01
N ALA A 262 8.77 5.28 -3.86
CA ALA A 262 7.47 4.80 -3.36
C ALA A 262 6.48 5.94 -3.15
N LEU A 263 6.93 7.03 -2.51
CA LEU A 263 6.12 8.22 -2.26
C LEU A 263 5.76 8.92 -3.57
N GLY A 264 6.72 9.11 -4.47
CA GLY A 264 6.47 9.69 -5.79
C GLY A 264 5.46 8.89 -6.62
N THR A 265 5.57 7.55 -6.65
CA THR A 265 4.59 6.69 -7.34
C THR A 265 3.23 6.67 -6.67
N PHE A 266 3.17 6.84 -5.34
CA PHE A 266 1.90 6.99 -4.63
C PHE A 266 1.19 8.30 -5.01
N VAL A 267 1.94 9.40 -5.18
CA VAL A 267 1.38 10.66 -5.67
C VAL A 267 0.89 10.51 -7.12
N LEU A 268 1.63 9.81 -7.98
CA LEU A 268 1.18 9.49 -9.35
C LEU A 268 -0.13 8.69 -9.34
N PHE A 269 -0.22 7.67 -8.47
CA PHE A 269 -1.47 6.93 -8.23
C PHE A 269 -2.61 7.88 -7.84
N ALA A 270 -2.41 8.75 -6.84
CA ALA A 270 -3.42 9.68 -6.38
C ALA A 270 -3.87 10.66 -7.50
N ARG A 271 -2.92 11.17 -8.30
CA ARG A 271 -3.20 12.06 -9.44
C ARG A 271 -4.08 11.39 -10.48
N GLN A 272 -3.76 10.14 -10.84
CA GLN A 272 -4.49 9.34 -11.81
C GLN A 272 -5.89 8.98 -11.29
N TYR A 273 -5.99 8.43 -10.09
CA TYR A 273 -7.25 7.97 -9.50
C TYR A 273 -8.25 9.11 -9.24
N LEU A 274 -7.77 10.25 -8.73
CA LEU A 274 -8.61 11.43 -8.47
C LEU A 274 -8.82 12.31 -9.71
N GLY A 275 -8.18 12.01 -10.85
CA GLY A 275 -8.26 12.81 -12.07
C GLY A 275 -7.89 14.28 -11.87
N THR A 276 -6.87 14.56 -11.04
CA THR A 276 -6.57 15.93 -10.57
C THR A 276 -6.21 16.90 -11.71
N SER A 277 -5.62 16.43 -12.79
CA SER A 277 -5.33 17.24 -13.98
C SER A 277 -6.60 17.85 -14.59
N SER A 278 -7.71 17.12 -14.59
CA SER A 278 -9.00 17.55 -15.14
C SER A 278 -9.84 18.31 -14.11
N TYR A 279 -9.90 17.80 -12.87
CA TYR A 279 -10.84 18.33 -11.86
C TYR A 279 -10.24 19.45 -10.99
N ALA A 280 -8.93 19.44 -10.76
CA ALA A 280 -8.23 20.36 -9.85
C ALA A 280 -6.82 20.73 -10.34
N PRO A 281 -6.68 21.41 -11.50
CA PRO A 281 -5.38 21.62 -12.15
C PRO A 281 -4.36 22.42 -11.32
N LYS A 282 -4.82 23.32 -10.42
CA LYS A 282 -3.94 24.00 -9.47
C LYS A 282 -3.32 23.02 -8.47
N MET A 283 -4.12 22.06 -8.00
CA MET A 283 -3.67 21.02 -7.08
C MET A 283 -2.76 20.02 -7.78
N ASP A 284 -3.03 19.68 -9.04
CA ASP A 284 -2.16 18.82 -9.85
C ASP A 284 -0.71 19.35 -9.92
N LYS A 285 -0.54 20.68 -10.06
CA LYS A 285 0.81 21.31 -10.02
C LYS A 285 1.49 21.18 -8.66
N VAL A 286 0.74 21.25 -7.57
CA VAL A 286 1.29 21.02 -6.21
C VAL A 286 1.77 19.58 -6.10
N LEU A 287 0.96 18.62 -6.57
CA LEU A 287 1.33 17.19 -6.57
C LEU A 287 2.57 16.91 -7.42
N LEU A 288 2.74 17.60 -8.56
CA LEU A 288 3.97 17.53 -9.36
C LEU A 288 5.20 18.05 -8.60
N GLY A 289 5.06 19.14 -7.84
CA GLY A 289 6.13 19.65 -6.99
C GLY A 289 6.51 18.66 -5.87
N VAL A 290 5.53 17.99 -5.29
CA VAL A 290 5.75 16.93 -4.30
C VAL A 290 6.47 15.73 -4.91
N ILE A 291 6.08 15.29 -6.12
CA ILE A 291 6.80 14.23 -6.85
C ILE A 291 8.27 14.63 -7.08
N ALA A 292 8.52 15.88 -7.50
CA ALA A 292 9.89 16.36 -7.71
C ALA A 292 10.72 16.35 -6.42
N LEU A 293 10.10 16.70 -5.28
CA LEU A 293 10.73 16.62 -3.96
C LEU A 293 11.09 15.17 -3.60
N ASP A 294 10.13 14.24 -3.74
CA ASP A 294 10.31 12.82 -3.41
C ASP A 294 11.38 12.15 -4.30
N LEU A 295 11.42 12.49 -5.59
CA LEU A 295 12.45 12.03 -6.53
C LEU A 295 13.81 12.72 -6.31
N GLY A 296 13.84 13.87 -5.63
CA GLY A 296 15.08 14.56 -5.25
C GLY A 296 15.85 13.83 -4.13
N VAL A 297 15.15 13.10 -3.26
CA VAL A 297 15.74 12.35 -2.14
C VAL A 297 16.90 11.44 -2.58
N PRO A 298 16.75 10.50 -3.54
CA PRO A 298 17.85 9.65 -3.99
C PRO A 298 19.01 10.41 -4.63
N VAL A 299 18.76 11.57 -5.22
CA VAL A 299 19.83 12.39 -5.80
C VAL A 299 20.64 13.02 -4.68
N THR A 300 19.97 13.57 -3.67
CA THR A 300 20.62 14.20 -2.52
C THR A 300 21.42 13.22 -1.67
N SER A 301 21.01 11.96 -1.58
CA SER A 301 21.72 10.95 -0.78
C SER A 301 23.13 10.61 -1.28
N PHE A 302 23.45 10.89 -2.55
CA PHE A 302 24.81 10.77 -3.07
C PHE A 302 25.77 11.85 -2.54
N PHE A 303 25.23 13.00 -2.11
CA PHE A 303 26.04 14.15 -1.71
C PHE A 303 25.98 14.40 -0.21
N ASP A 304 24.80 14.28 0.39
CA ASP A 304 24.55 14.53 1.80
C ASP A 304 23.43 13.62 2.33
N GLN A 305 23.82 12.59 3.07
CA GLN A 305 22.92 11.61 3.66
C GLN A 305 22.00 12.21 4.73
N PHE A 306 22.45 13.21 5.47
CA PHE A 306 21.66 13.84 6.53
C PHE A 306 20.56 14.72 5.93
N LEU A 307 20.92 15.55 4.93
CA LEU A 307 19.95 16.33 4.18
C LEU A 307 18.93 15.43 3.48
N ALA A 308 19.37 14.32 2.88
CA ALA A 308 18.48 13.37 2.23
C ALA A 308 17.48 12.71 3.21
N ASN A 309 17.92 12.36 4.42
CA ASN A 309 17.04 11.88 5.49
C ASN A 309 16.01 12.94 5.94
N ALA A 310 16.45 14.19 6.08
CA ALA A 310 15.56 15.31 6.42
C ALA A 310 14.51 15.52 5.31
N LEU A 311 14.94 15.58 4.05
CA LEU A 311 14.07 15.71 2.88
C LEU A 311 13.10 14.53 2.75
N SER A 312 13.55 13.30 3.00
CA SER A 312 12.66 12.13 2.98
C SER A 312 11.57 12.21 4.04
N THR A 313 11.90 12.68 5.25
CA THR A 313 10.92 12.81 6.34
C THR A 313 9.91 13.91 6.04
N THR A 314 10.39 15.07 5.59
CA THR A 314 9.53 16.18 5.18
C THR A 314 8.68 15.83 3.96
N GLY A 315 9.28 15.16 2.97
CA GLY A 315 8.62 14.68 1.75
C GLY A 315 7.47 13.74 2.06
N ALA A 316 7.66 12.75 2.94
CA ALA A 316 6.59 11.86 3.38
C ALA A 316 5.39 12.62 3.97
N VAL A 317 5.63 13.59 4.87
CA VAL A 317 4.57 14.42 5.46
C VAL A 317 3.85 15.24 4.39
N MET A 318 4.60 15.87 3.49
CA MET A 318 4.05 16.65 2.38
C MET A 318 3.23 15.80 1.43
N THR A 319 3.68 14.58 1.11
CA THR A 319 2.97 13.61 0.28
C THR A 319 1.63 13.22 0.86
N PHE A 320 1.58 12.90 2.16
CA PHE A 320 0.31 12.57 2.81
C PHE A 320 -0.64 13.77 2.89
N LEU A 321 -0.15 14.95 3.28
CA LEU A 321 -0.99 16.15 3.38
C LEU A 321 -1.50 16.60 2.01
N ALA A 322 -0.66 16.59 0.98
CA ALA A 322 -1.03 17.00 -0.37
C ALA A 322 -2.02 16.02 -1.00
N THR A 323 -1.82 14.71 -0.89
CA THR A 323 -2.77 13.73 -1.45
C THR A 323 -4.11 13.75 -0.72
N MET A 324 -4.11 13.95 0.60
CA MET A 324 -5.33 14.15 1.38
C MET A 324 -6.07 15.44 0.98
N LEU A 325 -5.34 16.55 0.83
CA LEU A 325 -5.90 17.82 0.36
C LEU A 325 -6.46 17.69 -1.06
N ALA A 326 -5.80 16.94 -1.94
CA ALA A 326 -6.27 16.70 -3.30
C ALA A 326 -7.61 15.95 -3.29
N ALA A 327 -7.73 14.92 -2.46
CA ALA A 327 -8.99 14.22 -2.29
C ALA A 327 -10.11 15.16 -1.78
N MET A 328 -9.82 16.00 -0.79
CA MET A 328 -10.79 16.99 -0.28
C MET A 328 -11.23 17.99 -1.35
N VAL A 329 -10.29 18.51 -2.15
CA VAL A 329 -10.59 19.45 -3.25
C VAL A 329 -11.41 18.79 -4.37
N CYS A 330 -11.23 17.49 -4.61
CA CYS A 330 -11.99 16.74 -5.61
C CYS A 330 -13.39 16.30 -5.13
N LEU A 331 -13.72 16.37 -3.84
CA LEU A 331 -15.03 15.95 -3.29
C LEU A 331 -16.25 16.56 -4.02
N PRO A 332 -16.29 17.87 -4.35
CA PRO A 332 -17.47 18.45 -5.01
C PRO A 332 -17.71 17.91 -6.42
N LYS A 333 -16.64 17.50 -7.12
CA LYS A 333 -16.69 17.06 -8.53
C LYS A 333 -16.74 15.54 -8.67
N GLN A 334 -16.10 14.81 -7.74
CA GLN A 334 -15.94 13.35 -7.80
C GLN A 334 -16.19 12.72 -6.42
N ARG A 335 -17.34 13.05 -5.82
CA ARG A 335 -17.69 12.73 -4.42
C ARG A 335 -17.37 11.31 -4.02
N ARG A 336 -17.80 10.30 -4.80
CA ARG A 336 -17.65 8.90 -4.42
C ARG A 336 -16.18 8.44 -4.43
N ALA A 337 -15.43 8.73 -5.50
CA ALA A 337 -14.03 8.35 -5.60
C ALA A 337 -13.18 9.01 -4.50
N ALA A 338 -13.38 10.31 -4.30
CA ALA A 338 -12.71 11.09 -3.25
C ALA A 338 -13.08 10.63 -1.83
N SER A 339 -14.35 10.31 -1.56
CA SER A 339 -14.77 9.79 -0.25
C SER A 339 -14.18 8.43 0.06
N ILE A 340 -14.12 7.50 -0.91
CA ILE A 340 -13.47 6.20 -0.70
C ILE A 340 -11.96 6.37 -0.49
N PHE A 341 -11.33 7.30 -1.21
CA PHE A 341 -9.92 7.62 -1.01
C PHE A 341 -9.65 8.11 0.41
N LEU A 342 -10.45 9.06 0.92
CA LEU A 342 -10.34 9.55 2.30
C LEU A 342 -10.60 8.45 3.34
N LEU A 343 -11.55 7.53 3.07
CA LEU A 343 -11.80 6.38 3.94
C LEU A 343 -10.57 5.46 4.02
N ALA A 344 -9.92 5.20 2.88
CA ALA A 344 -8.71 4.40 2.80
C ALA A 344 -7.49 5.05 3.49
N PHE A 345 -7.52 6.37 3.72
CA PHE A 345 -6.52 7.10 4.51
C PHE A 345 -6.66 6.91 6.02
N LEU A 346 -7.86 6.59 6.54
CA LEU A 346 -8.10 6.51 7.99
C LEU A 346 -7.17 5.54 8.73
N PRO A 347 -6.93 4.30 8.25
CA PRO A 347 -5.97 3.41 8.88
C PRO A 347 -4.57 4.03 8.87
N MET A 348 -4.11 4.54 7.74
CA MET A 348 -2.80 5.18 7.61
C MET A 348 -2.59 6.37 8.57
N ILE A 349 -3.62 7.19 8.79
CA ILE A 349 -3.61 8.26 9.79
C ILE A 349 -3.52 7.70 11.21
N ALA A 350 -4.32 6.67 11.53
CA ALA A 350 -4.27 6.02 12.84
C ALA A 350 -2.87 5.44 13.12
N SER A 351 -2.21 4.85 12.12
CA SER A 351 -0.83 4.38 12.22
C SER A 351 0.15 5.54 12.45
N SER A 352 0.02 6.64 11.69
CA SER A 352 0.87 7.82 11.85
C SER A 352 0.77 8.43 13.25
N VAL A 353 -0.45 8.50 13.80
CA VAL A 353 -0.70 8.95 15.18
C VAL A 353 -0.08 7.96 16.18
N LEU A 354 -0.24 6.65 15.99
CA LEU A 354 0.38 5.65 16.85
C LEU A 354 1.91 5.76 16.85
N PHE A 355 2.54 5.91 15.68
CA PHE A 355 3.99 6.10 15.58
C PHE A 355 4.45 7.42 16.19
N ALA A 356 3.67 8.50 16.08
CA ALA A 356 3.96 9.76 16.75
C ALA A 356 3.90 9.60 18.28
N LEU A 357 2.90 8.88 18.80
CA LEU A 357 2.76 8.60 20.24
C LEU A 357 3.89 7.70 20.77
N LEU A 358 4.27 6.67 20.00
CA LEU A 358 5.45 5.85 20.29
C LEU A 358 6.73 6.70 20.28
N GLY A 359 6.86 7.60 19.30
CA GLY A 359 7.97 8.54 19.21
C GLY A 359 8.04 9.49 20.41
N LEU A 360 6.89 9.98 20.90
CA LEU A 360 6.82 10.80 22.11
C LEU A 360 6.94 9.99 23.41
N THR A 361 7.18 8.68 23.33
CA THR A 361 7.24 7.76 24.48
C THR A 361 5.97 7.71 25.34
N LEU A 362 4.84 8.20 24.82
CA LEU A 362 3.53 8.21 25.50
C LEU A 362 2.87 6.84 25.52
N VAL A 363 3.27 5.97 24.59
CA VAL A 363 2.78 4.60 24.46
C VAL A 363 3.98 3.66 24.53
N PRO A 364 3.93 2.58 25.32
CA PRO A 364 5.01 1.62 25.37
C PRO A 364 5.11 0.84 24.06
N LYS A 365 6.33 0.67 23.55
CA LYS A 365 6.60 -0.24 22.42
C LYS A 365 6.39 -1.68 22.90
N ASN A 366 5.43 -2.36 22.30
CA ASN A 366 5.15 -3.78 22.52
C ASN A 366 4.72 -4.44 21.20
N PHE A 367 4.56 -5.76 21.22
CA PHE A 367 4.14 -6.54 20.06
C PHE A 367 2.86 -6.00 19.39
N LEU A 368 1.86 -5.57 20.18
CA LEU A 368 0.60 -5.07 19.63
C LEU A 368 0.77 -3.73 18.90
N THR A 369 1.51 -2.80 19.49
CA THR A 369 1.79 -1.49 18.88
C THR A 369 2.67 -1.62 17.63
N GLU A 370 3.62 -2.55 17.64
CA GLU A 370 4.49 -2.84 16.51
C GLU A 370 3.71 -3.54 15.38
N ALA A 371 2.95 -4.59 15.69
CA ALA A 371 2.11 -5.29 14.73
C ALA A 371 1.01 -4.37 14.16
N GLY A 372 0.38 -3.55 15.00
CA GLY A 372 -0.60 -2.55 14.61
C GLY A 372 -0.02 -1.56 13.60
N GLY A 373 1.15 -1.00 13.89
CA GLY A 373 1.87 -0.12 12.96
C GLY A 373 2.18 -0.78 11.61
N LEU A 374 2.61 -2.04 11.63
CA LEU A 374 2.96 -2.81 10.43
C LEU A 374 1.75 -3.17 9.56
N LEU A 375 0.65 -3.64 10.14
CA LEU A 375 -0.51 -4.13 9.38
C LEU A 375 -1.40 -3.03 8.81
N THR A 376 -1.38 -1.85 9.43
CA THR A 376 -2.30 -0.77 9.08
C THR A 376 -2.02 -0.18 7.70
N PHE A 377 -0.75 -0.12 7.29
CA PHE A 377 -0.38 0.36 5.95
C PHE A 377 -0.83 -0.59 4.82
N PRO A 378 -0.57 -1.91 4.89
CA PRO A 378 -1.18 -2.88 3.97
C PRO A 378 -2.71 -2.84 3.92
N ILE A 379 -3.39 -2.61 5.05
CA ILE A 379 -4.85 -2.45 5.09
C ILE A 379 -5.28 -1.25 4.23
N SER A 380 -4.60 -0.09 4.35
CA SER A 380 -4.88 1.07 3.50
C SER A 380 -4.62 0.78 2.01
N LEU A 381 -3.53 0.10 1.66
CA LEU A 381 -3.25 -0.30 0.27
C LEU A 381 -4.30 -1.24 -0.30
N PHE A 382 -4.78 -2.19 0.51
CA PHE A 382 -5.87 -3.08 0.12
C PHE A 382 -7.17 -2.30 -0.13
N LEU A 383 -7.50 -1.34 0.75
CA LEU A 383 -8.66 -0.46 0.54
C LEU A 383 -8.53 0.40 -0.73
N PHE A 384 -7.34 0.90 -1.07
CA PHE A 384 -7.12 1.56 -2.35
C PHE A 384 -7.33 0.62 -3.54
N SER A 385 -6.84 -0.62 -3.46
CA SER A 385 -7.06 -1.62 -4.51
C SER A 385 -8.55 -1.87 -4.77
N LEU A 386 -9.34 -2.02 -3.70
CA LEU A 386 -10.80 -2.14 -3.78
C LEU A 386 -11.46 -0.86 -4.33
N ALA A 387 -10.95 0.32 -3.97
CA ALA A 387 -11.44 1.60 -4.45
C ALA A 387 -11.28 1.74 -5.98
N ILE A 388 -10.11 1.35 -6.50
CA ILE A 388 -9.84 1.34 -7.95
C ILE A 388 -10.75 0.33 -8.63
N TRP A 389 -10.86 -0.90 -8.08
CA TRP A 389 -11.72 -1.94 -8.65
C TRP A 389 -13.17 -1.47 -8.79
N ASP A 390 -13.72 -0.89 -7.73
CA ASP A 390 -15.07 -0.33 -7.71
C ASP A 390 -15.22 0.89 -8.66
N HIS A 391 -14.16 1.68 -8.83
CA HIS A 391 -14.13 2.78 -9.80
C HIS A 391 -14.15 2.29 -11.26
N VAL A 392 -13.23 1.40 -11.63
CA VAL A 392 -13.08 0.88 -13.00
C VAL A 392 -14.32 0.09 -13.41
N ARG A 393 -14.80 -0.80 -12.54
CA ARG A 393 -15.99 -1.62 -12.83
C ARG A 393 -17.20 -0.75 -13.17
N ARG A 394 -17.39 0.38 -12.47
CA ARG A 394 -18.49 1.30 -12.77
C ARG A 394 -18.34 2.00 -14.11
N LEU A 395 -17.12 2.39 -14.48
CA LEU A 395 -16.86 3.01 -15.78
C LEU A 395 -17.17 2.02 -16.91
N GLU A 396 -16.76 0.76 -16.75
CA GLU A 396 -17.08 -0.31 -17.69
C GLU A 396 -18.58 -0.60 -17.76
N GLU A 397 -19.27 -0.68 -16.61
CA GLU A 397 -20.72 -0.85 -16.54
C GLU A 397 -21.47 0.30 -17.23
N GLY A 398 -21.02 1.54 -17.04
CA GLY A 398 -21.58 2.72 -17.71
C GLY A 398 -21.40 2.67 -19.22
N HIS A 399 -20.19 2.34 -19.70
CA HIS A 399 -19.92 2.23 -21.14
C HIS A 399 -20.69 1.08 -21.79
N ARG A 400 -20.82 -0.05 -21.09
CA ARG A 400 -21.62 -1.19 -21.56
C ARG A 400 -23.10 -0.82 -21.70
N ASN A 401 -23.67 -0.13 -20.71
CA ASN A 401 -25.07 0.32 -20.79
C ASN A 401 -25.29 1.30 -21.96
N GLU A 402 -24.35 2.23 -22.19
CA GLU A 402 -24.41 3.16 -23.33
C GLU A 402 -24.32 2.42 -24.68
N LEU A 403 -23.47 1.40 -24.78
CA LEU A 403 -23.37 0.53 -25.96
C LEU A 403 -24.66 -0.28 -26.18
N GLU A 404 -25.24 -0.85 -25.12
CA GLU A 404 -26.51 -1.57 -25.19
C GLU A 404 -27.66 -0.67 -25.66
N GLU A 405 -27.71 0.58 -25.17
CA GLU A 405 -28.69 1.57 -25.63
C GLU A 405 -28.51 1.89 -27.13
N LYS A 406 -27.27 2.12 -27.58
CA LYS A 406 -26.98 2.34 -29.01
C LYS A 406 -27.33 1.14 -29.88
N VAL A 407 -27.07 -0.09 -29.42
CA VAL A 407 -27.44 -1.32 -30.13
C VAL A 407 -28.96 -1.44 -30.21
N LYS A 408 -29.68 -1.14 -29.13
CA LYS A 408 -31.14 -1.16 -29.10
C LYS A 408 -31.75 -0.14 -30.06
N ASP A 409 -31.22 1.08 -30.08
CA ASP A 409 -31.66 2.13 -31.01
C ASP A 409 -31.42 1.73 -32.47
N ARG A 410 -30.23 1.20 -32.80
CA ARG A 410 -29.94 0.69 -34.15
C ARG A 410 -30.82 -0.48 -34.56
N THR A 411 -31.13 -1.36 -33.62
CA THR A 411 -32.05 -2.48 -33.87
C THR A 411 -33.44 -1.96 -34.19
N ARG A 412 -33.94 -0.96 -33.44
CA ARG A 412 -35.23 -0.31 -33.71
C ARG A 412 -35.27 0.39 -35.07
N ASP A 413 -34.24 1.17 -35.41
CA ASP A 413 -34.14 1.84 -36.71
C ASP A 413 -34.18 0.84 -37.86
N LEU A 414 -33.48 -0.29 -37.72
CA LEU A 414 -33.45 -1.35 -38.73
C LEU A 414 -34.81 -2.03 -38.88
N THR A 415 -35.50 -2.33 -37.76
CA THR A 415 -36.86 -2.89 -37.79
C THR A 415 -37.83 -1.94 -38.50
N LEU A 416 -37.78 -0.64 -38.19
CA LEU A 416 -38.62 0.37 -38.86
C LEU A 416 -38.31 0.49 -40.36
N ALA A 417 -37.03 0.44 -40.75
CA ALA A 417 -36.63 0.44 -42.15
C ALA A 417 -37.13 -0.81 -42.88
N LEU A 418 -37.08 -1.99 -42.24
CA LEU A 418 -37.62 -3.23 -42.79
C LEU A 418 -39.15 -3.17 -42.95
N GLU A 419 -39.89 -2.63 -41.98
CA GLU A 419 -41.34 -2.39 -42.09
C GLU A 419 -41.68 -1.44 -43.25
N ASN A 420 -40.90 -0.38 -43.45
CA ASN A 420 -41.07 0.56 -44.57
C ASN A 420 -40.77 -0.08 -45.94
N VAL A 421 -39.79 -0.99 -46.02
CA VAL A 421 -39.52 -1.74 -47.25
C VAL A 421 -40.65 -2.73 -47.55
N GLN A 422 -41.19 -3.42 -46.53
CA GLN A 422 -42.30 -4.35 -46.69
C GLN A 422 -43.59 -3.66 -47.18
N THR A 423 -43.84 -2.42 -46.78
CA THR A 423 -45.00 -1.64 -47.23
C THR A 423 -44.87 -1.10 -48.66
N LEU A 424 -43.65 -0.95 -49.20
CA LEU A 424 -43.41 -0.50 -50.58
C LEU A 424 -43.60 -1.59 -51.67
N HIS A 425 -43.85 -2.84 -51.30
CA HIS A 425 -44.18 -3.93 -52.23
C HIS A 425 -45.64 -3.92 -52.72
N GLY A 426 -46.45 -2.90 -52.39
CA GLY A 426 -47.90 -2.89 -52.60
C GLY A 426 -48.42 -2.53 -54.00
N LEU A 427 -47.59 -2.03 -54.92
CA LEU A 427 -48.03 -1.65 -56.27
C LEU A 427 -47.58 -2.70 -57.29
N ILE A 428 -48.48 -3.65 -57.59
CA ILE A 428 -48.28 -4.63 -58.66
C ILE A 428 -48.64 -3.97 -60.00
N PRO A 429 -47.68 -3.74 -60.92
CA PRO A 429 -47.96 -3.13 -62.21
C PRO A 429 -48.73 -4.11 -63.12
N ILE A 430 -50.05 -3.89 -63.23
CA ILE A 430 -50.96 -4.71 -64.03
C ILE A 430 -51.27 -4.01 -65.35
N CYS A 431 -51.19 -4.75 -66.47
CA CYS A 431 -51.56 -4.25 -67.78
C CYS A 431 -53.07 -3.95 -67.80
N ALA A 432 -53.45 -2.72 -68.17
CA ALA A 432 -54.84 -2.29 -68.18
C ALA A 432 -55.74 -3.15 -69.10
N HIS A 433 -55.15 -3.74 -70.15
CA HIS A 433 -55.86 -4.50 -71.19
C HIS A 433 -55.93 -6.00 -70.90
N CYS A 434 -54.77 -6.69 -70.81
CA CYS A 434 -54.73 -8.15 -70.65
C CYS A 434 -54.60 -8.65 -69.21
N LYS A 435 -54.50 -7.74 -68.23
CA LYS A 435 -54.35 -8.04 -66.79
C LYS A 435 -53.12 -8.85 -66.37
N ASN A 436 -52.16 -9.07 -67.28
CA ASN A 436 -50.85 -9.59 -66.92
C ASN A 436 -50.10 -8.63 -65.98
N VAL A 437 -49.26 -9.19 -65.12
CA VAL A 437 -48.38 -8.48 -64.20
C VAL A 437 -46.99 -8.37 -64.82
N ARG A 438 -46.36 -7.20 -64.69
CA ARG A 438 -44.96 -7.01 -65.07
C ARG A 438 -44.04 -7.49 -63.94
N ASP A 439 -43.18 -8.46 -64.22
CA ASP A 439 -42.17 -8.94 -63.28
C ASP A 439 -40.98 -7.99 -63.17
N ASP A 440 -40.08 -8.26 -62.21
CA ASP A 440 -38.93 -7.39 -61.91
C ASP A 440 -37.90 -7.37 -63.06
N HIS A 441 -37.98 -8.31 -64.00
CA HIS A 441 -37.18 -8.37 -65.21
C HIS A 441 -37.85 -7.65 -66.40
N GLY A 442 -39.05 -7.11 -66.19
CA GLY A 442 -39.81 -6.34 -67.15
C GLY A 442 -40.69 -7.15 -68.08
N TYR A 443 -40.78 -8.47 -67.91
CA TYR A 443 -41.63 -9.36 -68.70
C TYR A 443 -43.06 -9.40 -68.15
N TRP A 444 -44.03 -9.58 -69.03
CA TRP A 444 -45.44 -9.69 -68.66
C TRP A 444 -45.84 -11.15 -68.49
N ARG A 445 -46.38 -11.50 -67.33
CA ARG A 445 -46.85 -12.86 -67.00
C ARG A 445 -48.29 -12.82 -66.48
N GLN A 446 -48.98 -13.95 -66.55
CA GLN A 446 -50.29 -14.09 -65.91
C GLN A 446 -50.20 -13.83 -64.40
N ILE A 447 -51.23 -13.20 -63.86
CA ILE A 447 -51.27 -12.76 -62.47
C ILE A 447 -51.17 -13.93 -61.49
N GLU A 448 -51.80 -15.05 -61.81
CA GLU A 448 -51.81 -16.28 -61.02
C GLU A 448 -50.39 -16.84 -60.92
N SER A 449 -49.70 -16.97 -62.06
CA SER A 449 -48.31 -17.41 -62.11
C SER A 449 -47.36 -16.49 -61.34
N TYR A 450 -47.59 -15.18 -61.43
CA TYR A 450 -46.81 -14.20 -60.70
C TYR A 450 -47.02 -14.32 -59.18
N ILE A 451 -48.27 -14.43 -58.71
CA ILE A 451 -48.59 -14.51 -57.28
C ILE A 451 -48.17 -15.87 -56.69
N SER A 452 -48.49 -17.00 -57.32
CA SER A 452 -48.10 -18.33 -56.81
C SER A 452 -46.58 -18.52 -56.72
N SER A 453 -45.79 -17.77 -57.50
CA SER A 453 -44.32 -17.80 -57.37
C SER A 453 -43.77 -17.00 -56.18
N ARG A 454 -44.60 -16.16 -55.54
CA ARG A 454 -44.19 -15.18 -54.51
C ARG A 454 -45.05 -15.23 -53.25
N SER A 455 -46.05 -16.11 -53.17
CA SER A 455 -46.88 -16.34 -52.00
C SER A 455 -47.28 -17.80 -51.88
N GLU A 456 -47.85 -18.18 -50.74
CA GLU A 456 -48.39 -19.53 -50.50
C GLU A 456 -49.79 -19.73 -51.12
N ALA A 457 -50.22 -18.87 -52.06
CA ALA A 457 -51.56 -18.92 -52.64
C ALA A 457 -51.64 -19.81 -53.88
N ASP A 458 -52.60 -20.75 -53.86
CA ASP A 458 -52.98 -21.59 -55.01
C ASP A 458 -54.31 -21.11 -55.62
N PHE A 459 -54.43 -21.19 -56.95
CA PHE A 459 -55.60 -20.70 -57.68
C PHE A 459 -56.38 -21.85 -58.35
N SER A 460 -57.71 -21.84 -58.18
CA SER A 460 -58.65 -22.65 -58.97
C SER A 460 -59.41 -21.76 -59.96
N HIS A 461 -59.76 -22.32 -61.12
CA HIS A 461 -60.45 -21.57 -62.18
C HIS A 461 -61.91 -22.02 -62.26
N GLY A 462 -62.82 -21.04 -62.27
CA GLY A 462 -64.25 -21.23 -62.46
C GLY A 462 -64.85 -20.04 -63.19
N VAL A 463 -66.02 -20.21 -63.80
CA VAL A 463 -66.74 -19.12 -64.47
C VAL A 463 -67.84 -18.63 -63.53
N CYS A 464 -67.85 -17.35 -63.18
CA CYS A 464 -68.90 -16.80 -62.33
C CYS A 464 -70.24 -16.72 -63.09
N PRO A 465 -71.40 -16.73 -62.39
CA PRO A 465 -72.70 -16.73 -63.04
C PRO A 465 -72.90 -15.59 -64.07
N GLY A 466 -72.41 -14.39 -63.76
CA GLY A 466 -72.50 -13.25 -64.70
C GLY A 466 -71.67 -13.41 -65.97
N CYS A 467 -70.46 -13.97 -65.87
CA CYS A 467 -69.64 -14.28 -67.05
C CYS A 467 -70.21 -15.48 -67.84
N MET A 468 -70.81 -16.44 -67.14
CA MET A 468 -71.46 -17.60 -67.74
C MET A 468 -72.63 -17.15 -68.62
N GLU A 469 -73.47 -16.24 -68.12
CA GLU A 469 -74.59 -15.67 -68.88
C GLU A 469 -74.12 -14.77 -70.04
N LEU A 470 -73.14 -13.90 -69.79
CA LEU A 470 -72.65 -12.94 -70.79
C LEU A 470 -71.93 -13.62 -71.97
N HIS A 471 -71.14 -14.66 -71.72
CA HIS A 471 -70.30 -15.30 -72.75
C HIS A 471 -70.83 -16.64 -73.24
N TYR A 472 -71.69 -17.31 -72.47
CA TYR A 472 -72.22 -18.64 -72.79
C TYR A 472 -73.76 -18.70 -72.72
N GLY A 473 -74.46 -17.58 -72.52
CA GLY A 473 -75.92 -17.52 -72.41
C GLY A 473 -76.66 -18.08 -73.63
N GLU A 474 -76.17 -17.85 -74.85
CA GLU A 474 -76.76 -18.41 -76.07
C GLU A 474 -76.64 -19.94 -76.16
N ILE A 475 -75.58 -20.51 -75.57
CA ILE A 475 -75.35 -21.97 -75.52
C ILE A 475 -76.24 -22.61 -74.44
N LEU A 476 -76.43 -21.91 -73.32
CA LEU A 476 -77.34 -22.34 -72.27
C LEU A 476 -78.80 -22.34 -72.75
N GLN A 477 -79.24 -21.33 -73.50
CA GLN A 477 -80.59 -21.28 -74.09
C GLN A 477 -80.83 -22.42 -75.10
N LYS A 478 -79.83 -22.77 -75.94
CA LYS A 478 -79.93 -23.92 -76.87
C LYS A 478 -79.88 -25.28 -76.17
N GLY A 479 -79.27 -25.36 -74.98
CA GLY A 479 -79.26 -26.57 -74.16
C GLY A 479 -80.62 -26.89 -73.55
N GLU A 480 -81.37 -25.87 -73.14
CA GLU A 480 -82.73 -26.02 -72.60
C GLU A 480 -83.75 -26.39 -73.68
N GLU A 481 -83.61 -25.89 -74.93
CA GLU A 481 -84.47 -26.31 -76.05
C GLU A 481 -84.30 -27.80 -76.44
N ASN A 482 -83.11 -28.39 -76.23
CA ASN A 482 -82.84 -29.79 -76.55
C ASN A 482 -83.14 -30.79 -75.41
N GLN A 483 -83.39 -30.32 -74.18
CA GLN A 483 -83.82 -31.18 -73.06
C GLN A 483 -85.34 -31.35 -72.96
N GLY A 484 -86.13 -30.70 -73.82
CA GLY A 484 -87.57 -30.92 -73.98
C GLY A 484 -87.97 -32.01 -74.99
N LEU A 485 -87.00 -32.73 -75.58
CA LEU A 485 -87.20 -33.79 -76.57
C LEU A 485 -86.42 -35.07 -76.19
N GLN A 486 -86.63 -35.59 -74.98
CA GLN A 486 -86.49 -37.01 -74.65
C GLN A 486 -87.57 -37.44 -73.66
#